data_AF-A0A1G0PKF1-F1
#
_entry.id   AF-A0A1G0PKF1-F1
#
_cell.length_a   1.000
_cell.length_b   1.000
_cell.length_c   1.000
_cell.angle_alpha   90.00
_cell.angle_beta   90.00
_cell.angle_gamma   90.00
#
_symmetry.space_group_name_H-M   'P 1'
#
loop_
_entity.id
_entity.type
_entity.pdbx_description
1 polymer ?
#
loop_
_entity_poly.entity_id
_entity_poly.type
_entity_poly.pdbx_seq_one_letter_code
_entity_poly.pdbx_strand_id
1 'polypeptide(L)'
;MMFGRFASNPQWLKDVIGISEEEKENISGDCYNSLRLEQLVFSRWVQVMYRFEKNMYENPEQDLNKLWWELVEKYQMIKKPEGRNEPDWASKIHVALYPAYYHNYMLGELLASQLYFYISEKVIKAQTGEPQSFADNKNVGAYLKHLFFSYGAMYHWSELIKKATGVELTPKYYAREFVN
;
A
#
# COMPACT_ATOMS: atom_id res chain seq x y z
N MET A 1 5.68 -0.34 4.45
CA MET A 1 4.25 -0.61 4.17
C MET A 1 3.71 -1.64 5.13
N MET A 2 3.93 -2.96 4.95
CA MET A 2 3.40 -4.02 5.85
C MET A 2 3.55 -3.71 7.35
N PHE A 3 4.78 -3.52 7.85
CA PHE A 3 5.01 -3.19 9.26
C PHE A 3 4.50 -1.79 9.67
N GLY A 4 4.42 -0.85 8.74
CA GLY A 4 3.87 0.49 9.01
C GLY A 4 2.37 0.43 9.32
N ARG A 5 1.63 -0.47 8.66
CA ARG A 5 0.20 -0.70 8.91
C ARG A 5 -0.10 -1.22 10.32
N PHE A 6 0.90 -1.78 11.01
CA PHE A 6 0.73 -2.28 12.38
C PHE A 6 0.45 -1.17 13.40
N ALA A 7 0.79 0.09 13.09
CA ALA A 7 0.37 1.23 13.91
C ALA A 7 -1.17 1.33 14.03
N SER A 8 -1.91 0.78 13.08
CA SER A 8 -3.38 0.70 13.08
C SER A 8 -3.89 -0.74 13.22
N ASN A 9 -3.09 -1.67 13.74
CA ASN A 9 -3.50 -3.05 13.98
C ASN A 9 -3.78 -3.27 15.48
N PRO A 10 -5.04 -3.55 15.87
CA PRO A 10 -5.41 -3.62 17.28
C PRO A 10 -4.72 -4.78 18.03
N GLN A 11 -4.46 -5.91 17.36
CA GLN A 11 -3.71 -7.02 17.97
C GLN A 11 -2.24 -6.63 18.19
N TRP A 12 -1.62 -5.93 17.23
CA TRP A 12 -0.27 -5.43 17.41
C TRP A 12 -0.16 -4.40 18.54
N LEU A 13 -1.13 -3.48 18.64
CA LEU A 13 -1.19 -2.51 19.73
C LEU A 13 -1.27 -3.22 21.08
N LYS A 14 -2.08 -4.27 21.20
CA LYS A 14 -2.12 -5.10 22.41
C LYS A 14 -0.75 -5.73 22.69
N ASP A 15 -0.18 -6.42 21.71
CA ASP A 15 1.04 -7.22 21.91
C ASP A 15 2.29 -6.37 22.19
N VAL A 16 2.36 -5.15 21.64
CA VAL A 16 3.56 -4.30 21.70
C VAL A 16 3.39 -3.08 22.59
N ILE A 17 2.24 -2.40 22.53
CA ILE A 17 1.97 -1.21 23.36
C ILE A 17 1.41 -1.61 24.72
N GLY A 18 0.73 -2.75 24.81
CA GLY A 18 0.19 -3.28 26.07
C GLY A 18 -1.19 -2.74 26.43
N ILE A 19 -2.01 -2.35 25.43
CA ILE A 19 -3.43 -2.04 25.67
C ILE A 19 -4.18 -3.28 26.16
N SER A 20 -5.25 -3.07 26.91
CA SER A 20 -6.11 -4.15 27.42
C SER A 20 -6.90 -4.84 26.29
N GLU A 21 -7.44 -6.03 26.56
CA GLU A 21 -8.33 -6.72 25.62
C GLU A 21 -9.60 -5.90 25.35
N GLU A 22 -10.15 -5.25 26.37
CA GLU A 22 -11.31 -4.36 26.23
C GLU A 22 -11.01 -3.18 25.31
N GLU A 23 -9.86 -2.51 25.47
CA GLU A 23 -9.45 -1.44 24.55
C GLU A 23 -9.26 -1.95 23.14
N LYS A 24 -8.62 -3.10 22.96
CA LYS A 24 -8.45 -3.75 21.65
C LYS A 24 -9.81 -3.97 20.98
N GLU A 25 -10.77 -4.55 21.68
CA GLU A 25 -12.13 -4.79 21.17
C GLU A 25 -12.81 -3.46 20.78
N ASN A 26 -12.72 -2.44 21.64
CA ASN A 26 -13.34 -1.14 21.42
C ASN A 26 -12.79 -0.39 20.20
N ILE A 27 -11.47 -0.47 19.93
CA ILE A 27 -10.84 0.28 18.83
C ILE A 27 -10.77 -0.51 17.52
N SER A 28 -11.03 -1.82 17.52
CA SER A 28 -10.76 -2.71 16.38
C SER A 28 -11.45 -2.26 15.09
N GLY A 29 -12.72 -1.85 15.18
CA GLY A 29 -13.49 -1.37 14.04
C GLY A 29 -12.92 -0.06 13.46
N ASP A 30 -12.59 0.90 14.32
CA ASP A 30 -12.07 2.20 13.91
C ASP A 30 -10.65 2.10 13.33
N CYS A 31 -9.80 1.28 13.94
CA CYS A 31 -8.48 0.95 13.41
C CYS A 31 -8.57 0.39 11.97
N TYR A 32 -9.45 -0.60 11.76
CA TYR A 32 -9.66 -1.18 10.43
C TYR A 32 -10.21 -0.14 9.44
N ASN A 33 -11.24 0.62 9.82
CA ASN A 33 -11.86 1.62 8.95
C ASN A 33 -10.88 2.75 8.57
N SER A 34 -10.03 3.17 9.51
CA SER A 34 -9.00 4.19 9.27
C SER A 34 -7.96 3.72 8.25
N LEU A 35 -7.39 2.53 8.47
CA LEU A 35 -6.42 1.94 7.54
C LEU A 35 -7.06 1.69 6.16
N ARG A 36 -8.29 1.18 6.13
CA ARG A 36 -9.02 0.95 4.89
C ARG A 36 -9.24 2.25 4.12
N LEU A 37 -9.64 3.33 4.79
CA LEU A 37 -9.81 4.65 4.17
C LEU A 37 -8.49 5.16 3.58
N GLU A 38 -7.39 5.08 4.34
CA GLU A 38 -6.06 5.47 3.88
C GLU A 38 -5.69 4.74 2.58
N GLN A 39 -5.83 3.42 2.57
CA GLN A 39 -5.45 2.57 1.43
C GLN A 39 -6.33 2.83 0.20
N LEU A 40 -7.65 2.97 0.38
CA LEU A 40 -8.56 3.27 -0.73
C LEU A 40 -8.33 4.67 -1.33
N VAL A 41 -8.13 5.69 -0.49
CA VAL A 41 -7.79 7.05 -0.95
C VAL A 41 -6.44 7.04 -1.67
N PHE A 42 -5.43 6.39 -1.08
CA PHE A 42 -4.09 6.31 -1.66
C PHE A 42 -4.11 5.63 -3.03
N SER A 43 -4.87 4.53 -3.19
CA SER A 43 -4.97 3.83 -4.48
C SER A 43 -5.47 4.72 -5.61
N ARG A 44 -6.39 5.66 -5.32
CA ARG A 44 -6.90 6.66 -6.29
C ARG A 44 -5.89 7.75 -6.55
N TRP A 45 -5.19 8.20 -5.52
CA TRP A 45 -4.13 9.19 -5.63
C TRP A 45 -2.99 8.73 -6.54
N VAL A 46 -2.55 7.47 -6.39
CA VAL A 46 -1.48 6.89 -7.24
C VAL A 46 -1.89 6.85 -8.72
N GLN A 47 -3.18 6.63 -9.03
CA GLN A 47 -3.64 6.65 -10.42
C GLN A 47 -3.42 8.01 -11.09
N VAL A 48 -3.63 9.11 -10.35
CA VAL A 48 -3.38 10.46 -10.86
C VAL A 48 -1.89 10.66 -11.10
N MET A 49 -1.05 10.38 -10.11
CA MET A 49 0.40 10.57 -10.22
C MET A 49 1.01 9.80 -11.38
N TYR A 50 0.78 8.49 -11.45
CA TYR A 50 1.34 7.63 -12.49
C TYR A 50 0.88 8.06 -13.90
N ARG A 51 -0.41 8.34 -14.06
CA ARG A 51 -0.96 8.69 -15.37
C ARG A 51 -0.57 10.09 -15.78
N PHE A 52 -0.47 11.02 -14.84
CA PHE A 52 -0.01 12.36 -15.12
C PHE A 52 1.43 12.33 -15.64
N GLU A 53 2.37 11.72 -14.89
CA GLU A 53 3.77 11.64 -15.32
C GLU A 53 3.90 10.92 -16.67
N LYS A 54 3.20 9.80 -16.87
CA LYS A 54 3.20 9.09 -18.15
C LYS A 54 2.76 9.99 -19.31
N ASN A 55 1.62 10.67 -19.20
CA ASN A 55 1.08 11.50 -20.29
C ASN A 55 1.91 12.78 -20.50
N MET A 56 2.42 13.39 -19.42
CA MET A 56 3.32 14.53 -19.48
C MET A 56 4.60 14.18 -20.25
N TYR A 57 5.18 13.00 -20.03
CA TYR A 57 6.36 12.56 -20.79
C TYR A 57 6.04 12.19 -22.24
N GLU A 58 4.85 11.66 -22.52
CA GLU A 58 4.41 11.38 -23.89
C GLU A 58 4.18 12.65 -24.72
N ASN A 59 3.71 13.74 -24.10
CA ASN A 59 3.54 15.04 -24.74
C ASN A 59 3.68 16.20 -23.72
N PRO A 60 4.88 16.78 -23.56
CA PRO A 60 5.11 17.81 -22.53
C PRO A 60 4.51 19.18 -22.88
N GLU A 61 4.24 19.46 -24.16
CA GLU A 61 3.72 20.76 -24.63
C GLU A 61 2.20 20.91 -24.48
N GLN A 62 1.50 19.87 -24.01
CA GLN A 62 0.07 19.92 -23.77
C GLN A 62 -0.29 20.82 -22.57
N ASP A 63 -1.58 21.10 -22.40
CA ASP A 63 -2.06 21.79 -21.19
C ASP A 63 -1.98 20.86 -19.96
N LEU A 64 -0.86 20.92 -19.25
CA LEU A 64 -0.57 20.09 -18.08
C LEU A 64 -1.50 20.39 -16.90
N ASN A 65 -1.97 21.63 -16.76
CA ASN A 65 -2.89 22.00 -15.68
C ASN A 65 -4.26 21.38 -15.92
N LYS A 66 -4.73 21.41 -17.16
CA LYS A 66 -5.95 20.73 -17.58
C LYS A 66 -5.83 19.22 -17.42
N LEU A 67 -4.74 18.61 -17.92
CA LEU A 67 -4.47 17.18 -17.79
C LEU A 67 -4.51 16.72 -16.32
N TRP A 68 -3.86 17.46 -15.42
CA TRP A 68 -3.85 17.15 -14.00
C TRP A 68 -5.28 17.09 -13.43
N TRP A 69 -6.08 18.11 -13.69
CA TRP A 69 -7.44 18.18 -13.15
C TRP A 69 -8.40 17.16 -13.78
N GLU A 70 -8.26 16.84 -15.07
CA GLU A 70 -9.02 15.75 -15.71
C GLU A 70 -8.75 14.40 -15.01
N LEU A 71 -7.49 14.14 -14.63
CA LEU A 71 -7.12 12.94 -13.91
C LEU A 71 -7.62 12.96 -12.46
N VAL A 72 -7.53 14.11 -11.76
CA VAL A 72 -8.07 14.28 -10.40
C VAL A 72 -9.58 14.02 -10.37
N GLU A 73 -10.34 14.64 -11.27
CA GLU A 73 -11.79 14.45 -11.37
C GLU A 73 -12.13 12.99 -11.66
N LYS A 74 -11.43 12.35 -12.60
CA LYS A 74 -11.67 10.96 -12.97
C LYS A 74 -11.36 9.96 -11.85
N TYR A 75 -10.19 10.06 -11.23
CA TYR A 75 -9.71 9.03 -10.31
C TYR A 75 -9.98 9.34 -8.85
N GLN A 76 -9.95 10.61 -8.45
CA GLN A 76 -10.19 11.03 -7.06
C GLN A 76 -11.63 11.49 -6.84
N MET A 77 -12.40 11.72 -7.91
CA MET A 77 -13.80 12.15 -7.84
C MET A 77 -13.97 13.53 -7.16
N ILE A 78 -12.95 14.38 -7.28
CA ILE A 78 -12.92 15.76 -6.75
C ILE A 78 -13.08 16.72 -7.92
N LYS A 79 -14.06 17.63 -7.83
CA LYS A 79 -14.29 18.66 -8.86
C LYS A 79 -13.19 19.71 -8.88
N LYS A 80 -12.78 20.13 -10.07
CA LYS A 80 -11.89 21.28 -10.23
C LYS A 80 -12.59 22.54 -9.70
N PRO A 81 -11.94 23.34 -8.82
CA PRO A 81 -12.48 24.62 -8.41
C PRO A 81 -12.70 25.55 -9.60
N GLU A 82 -13.80 26.31 -9.57
CA GLU A 82 -14.13 27.25 -10.63
C GLU A 82 -13.00 28.26 -10.86
N GLY A 83 -12.66 28.53 -12.11
CA GLY A 83 -11.57 29.45 -12.48
C GLY A 83 -10.15 28.95 -12.19
N ARG A 84 -9.95 27.75 -11.61
CA ARG A 84 -8.59 27.24 -11.32
C ARG A 84 -7.81 26.92 -12.60
N ASN A 85 -6.65 27.57 -12.74
CA ASN A 85 -5.63 27.29 -13.75
C ASN A 85 -4.21 27.56 -13.21
N GLU A 86 -3.73 26.71 -12.32
CA GLU A 86 -2.37 26.78 -11.77
C GLU A 86 -1.69 25.41 -11.88
N PRO A 87 -0.35 25.35 -11.80
CA PRO A 87 0.41 24.09 -11.84
C PRO A 87 0.30 23.30 -10.52
N ASP A 88 -0.92 22.86 -10.18
CA ASP A 88 -1.20 22.08 -8.97
C ASP A 88 -0.38 20.79 -8.90
N TRP A 89 -0.09 20.19 -10.06
CA TRP A 89 0.80 19.04 -10.20
C TRP A 89 2.22 19.33 -9.68
N ALA A 90 2.71 20.56 -9.81
CA ALA A 90 4.06 20.95 -9.38
C ALA A 90 4.20 21.10 -7.86
N SER A 91 3.08 21.10 -7.12
CA SER A 91 3.11 21.05 -5.64
C SER A 91 3.65 19.73 -5.09
N LYS A 92 3.76 18.69 -5.92
CA LYS A 92 4.26 17.37 -5.54
C LYS A 92 5.72 17.23 -5.95
N ILE A 93 6.60 17.26 -4.95
CA ILE A 93 8.05 17.12 -5.11
C ILE A 93 8.48 15.88 -5.91
N HIS A 94 7.66 14.82 -5.94
CA HIS A 94 7.98 13.58 -6.64
C HIS A 94 8.08 13.79 -8.15
N VAL A 95 7.25 14.67 -8.73
CA VAL A 95 7.32 14.97 -10.17
C VAL A 95 8.69 15.60 -10.52
N ALA A 96 9.25 16.41 -9.62
CA ALA A 96 10.52 17.11 -9.85
C ALA A 96 11.75 16.29 -9.44
N LEU A 97 11.68 15.50 -8.36
CA LEU A 97 12.84 14.86 -7.72
C LEU A 97 12.88 13.34 -7.89
N TYR A 98 11.75 12.70 -8.18
CA TYR A 98 11.61 11.24 -8.22
C TYR A 98 10.75 10.80 -9.43
N PRO A 99 11.21 11.08 -10.65
CA PRO A 99 10.42 10.88 -11.87
C PRO A 99 10.00 9.42 -12.03
N ALA A 100 8.76 9.21 -12.44
CA ALA A 100 8.13 7.92 -12.67
C ALA A 100 8.20 6.96 -11.46
N TYR A 101 8.30 7.46 -10.23
CA TYR A 101 8.50 6.60 -9.05
C TYR A 101 7.20 6.19 -8.36
N TYR A 102 6.14 7.00 -8.48
CA TYR A 102 5.01 6.94 -7.55
C TYR A 102 4.23 5.60 -7.57
N HIS A 103 4.22 4.93 -8.72
CA HIS A 103 3.58 3.62 -8.88
C HIS A 103 4.23 2.52 -8.01
N ASN A 104 5.52 2.65 -7.68
CA ASN A 104 6.23 1.71 -6.81
C ASN A 104 5.62 1.64 -5.41
N TYR A 105 5.05 2.75 -4.90
CA TYR A 105 4.35 2.73 -3.63
C TYR A 105 3.13 1.82 -3.67
N MET A 106 2.30 1.90 -4.72
CA MET A 106 1.16 1.00 -4.84
C MET A 106 1.59 -0.46 -5.00
N LEU A 107 2.64 -0.74 -5.78
CA LEU A 107 3.21 -2.10 -5.88
C LEU A 107 3.67 -2.62 -4.50
N GLY A 108 4.26 -1.74 -3.68
CA GLY A 108 4.60 -2.05 -2.30
C GLY A 108 3.39 -2.35 -1.43
N GLU A 109 2.27 -1.63 -1.59
CA GLU A 109 1.05 -1.86 -0.81
C GLU A 109 0.37 -3.18 -1.21
N LEU A 110 0.40 -3.53 -2.50
CA LEU A 110 -0.06 -4.83 -2.99
C LEU A 110 0.78 -5.97 -2.40
N LEU A 111 2.11 -5.81 -2.42
CA LEU A 111 3.03 -6.77 -1.87
C LEU A 111 2.88 -6.90 -0.34
N ALA A 112 2.61 -5.80 0.36
CA ALA A 112 2.39 -5.81 1.80
C ALA A 112 1.21 -6.72 2.18
N SER A 113 0.07 -6.58 1.49
CA SER A 113 -1.08 -7.47 1.68
C SER A 113 -0.75 -8.92 1.32
N GLN A 114 -0.07 -9.15 0.20
CA GLN A 114 0.32 -10.50 -0.24
C GLN A 114 1.24 -11.20 0.77
N LEU A 115 2.25 -10.50 1.30
CA LEU A 115 3.12 -11.02 2.36
C LEU A 115 2.35 -11.23 3.66
N TYR A 116 1.50 -10.29 4.05
CA TYR A 116 0.68 -10.40 5.27
C TYR A 116 -0.15 -11.68 5.26
N PHE A 117 -0.91 -11.94 4.19
CA PHE A 117 -1.69 -13.18 4.09
C PHE A 117 -0.83 -14.42 3.98
N TYR A 118 0.26 -14.40 3.20
CA TYR A 118 1.15 -15.56 3.08
C TYR A 118 1.76 -15.93 4.45
N ILE A 119 2.27 -14.95 5.19
CA ILE A 119 2.85 -15.17 6.51
C ILE A 119 1.78 -15.70 7.45
N SER A 120 0.62 -15.04 7.51
CA SER A 120 -0.48 -15.43 8.39
C SER A 120 -0.93 -16.87 8.15
N GLU A 121 -1.16 -17.24 6.89
CA GLU A 121 -1.77 -18.54 6.54
C GLU A 121 -0.74 -19.68 6.43
N LYS A 122 0.47 -19.40 5.95
CA LYS A 122 1.47 -20.44 5.62
C LYS A 122 2.61 -20.54 6.61
N VAL A 123 3.03 -19.41 7.18
CA VAL A 123 4.19 -19.39 8.10
C VAL A 123 3.74 -19.63 9.54
N ILE A 124 2.71 -18.91 10.00
CA ILE A 124 2.24 -19.01 11.40
C ILE A 124 0.92 -19.79 11.54
N LYS A 125 0.24 -20.10 10.42
CA LYS A 125 -1.02 -20.87 10.38
C LYS A 125 -2.09 -20.28 11.31
N ALA A 126 -2.20 -18.95 11.30
CA ALA A 126 -3.17 -18.21 12.08
C ALA A 126 -4.61 -18.58 11.69
N GLN A 127 -5.53 -18.40 12.63
CA GLN A 127 -6.96 -18.54 12.36
C GLN A 127 -7.45 -17.41 11.46
N THR A 128 -8.36 -17.74 10.54
CA THR A 128 -8.91 -16.76 9.60
C THR A 128 -9.76 -15.73 10.32
N GLY A 129 -9.56 -14.45 10.00
CA GLY A 129 -10.43 -13.36 10.47
C GLY A 129 -9.87 -12.56 11.64
N GLU A 130 -8.81 -13.02 12.30
CA GLU A 130 -8.17 -12.27 13.37
C GLU A 130 -7.01 -11.41 12.85
N PRO A 131 -6.88 -10.15 13.29
CA PRO A 131 -5.72 -9.31 12.96
C PRO A 131 -4.45 -9.93 13.55
N GLN A 132 -3.39 -10.00 12.75
CA GLN A 132 -2.11 -10.60 13.13
C GLN A 132 -1.07 -9.52 13.41
N SER A 133 -0.32 -9.68 14.50
CA SER A 133 0.72 -8.74 14.96
C SER A 133 2.13 -9.07 14.45
N PHE A 134 2.44 -10.36 14.27
CA PHE A 134 3.80 -10.87 14.02
C PHE A 134 4.85 -10.55 15.10
N ALA A 135 4.53 -9.75 16.13
CA ALA A 135 5.43 -9.44 17.23
C ALA A 135 5.88 -10.73 17.94
N ASP A 136 7.15 -10.75 18.36
CA ASP A 136 7.85 -11.88 18.99
C ASP A 136 7.73 -13.24 18.26
N ASN A 137 7.37 -13.23 16.96
CA ASN A 137 7.22 -14.45 16.19
C ASN A 137 8.51 -14.81 15.44
N LYS A 138 9.30 -15.72 16.01
CA LYS A 138 10.56 -16.21 15.44
C LYS A 138 10.38 -16.85 14.06
N ASN A 139 9.23 -17.47 13.77
CA ASN A 139 8.97 -18.07 12.45
C ASN A 139 8.78 -17.00 11.38
N VAL A 140 8.10 -15.90 11.70
CA VAL A 140 7.99 -14.75 10.79
C VAL A 140 9.37 -14.17 10.49
N GLY A 141 10.19 -13.97 11.53
CA GLY A 141 11.56 -13.50 11.38
C GLY A 141 12.43 -14.42 10.51
N ALA A 142 12.35 -15.74 10.73
CA ALA A 142 13.07 -16.72 9.95
C ALA A 142 12.60 -16.74 8.48
N TYR A 143 11.29 -16.70 8.23
CA TYR A 143 10.73 -16.59 6.89
C TYR A 143 11.26 -15.34 6.17
N LEU A 144 11.10 -14.16 6.76
CA LEU A 144 11.52 -12.92 6.12
C LEU A 144 13.02 -12.89 5.85
N LYS A 145 13.84 -13.32 6.81
CA LYS A 145 15.30 -13.37 6.66
C LYS A 145 15.72 -14.32 5.53
N HIS A 146 15.24 -15.56 5.56
CA HIS A 146 15.79 -16.63 4.72
C HIS A 146 15.04 -16.82 3.40
N LEU A 147 13.76 -16.43 3.33
CA LEU A 147 12.92 -16.67 2.16
C LEU A 147 12.50 -15.40 1.42
N PHE A 148 12.84 -14.21 1.95
CA PHE A 148 12.58 -12.94 1.25
C PHE A 148 13.82 -12.04 1.16
N PHE A 149 14.40 -11.61 2.29
CA PHE A 149 15.45 -10.60 2.33
C PHE A 149 16.84 -11.10 1.89
N SER A 150 17.22 -12.33 2.22
CA SER A 150 18.58 -12.85 1.96
C SER A 150 19.00 -12.85 0.49
N TYR A 151 18.05 -12.81 -0.44
CA TYR A 151 18.35 -12.78 -1.87
C TYR A 151 18.82 -11.41 -2.36
N GLY A 152 18.52 -10.32 -1.65
CA GLY A 152 18.85 -8.96 -2.10
C GLY A 152 18.36 -8.72 -3.53
N ALA A 153 19.29 -8.36 -4.42
CA ALA A 153 19.03 -8.14 -5.85
C ALA A 153 19.37 -9.36 -6.75
N MET A 154 19.54 -10.55 -6.18
CA MET A 154 19.89 -11.77 -6.93
C MET A 154 18.82 -12.15 -7.97
N TYR A 155 17.55 -11.92 -7.65
CA TYR A 155 16.44 -12.19 -8.55
C TYR A 155 15.77 -10.89 -8.98
N HIS A 156 15.19 -10.90 -10.19
CA HIS A 156 14.22 -9.88 -10.54
C HIS A 156 13.07 -9.89 -9.52
N TRP A 157 12.56 -8.71 -9.16
CA TRP A 157 11.62 -8.56 -8.05
C TRP A 157 10.36 -9.44 -8.19
N SER A 158 9.86 -9.62 -9.42
CA SER A 158 8.69 -10.47 -9.69
C SER A 158 8.94 -11.95 -9.38
N GLU A 159 10.14 -12.44 -9.75
CA GLU A 159 10.58 -13.80 -9.48
C GLU A 159 10.84 -14.01 -7.98
N LEU A 160 11.42 -13.02 -7.30
CA LEU A 160 11.60 -13.06 -5.85
C LEU A 160 10.26 -13.20 -5.12
N ILE A 161 9.26 -12.39 -5.49
CA ILE A 161 7.91 -12.47 -4.91
C ILE A 161 7.33 -13.86 -5.15
N LYS A 162 7.35 -14.36 -6.39
CA LYS A 162 6.85 -15.70 -6.72
C LYS A 162 7.55 -16.80 -5.92
N LYS A 163 8.86 -16.71 -5.75
CA LYS A 163 9.65 -17.67 -4.96
C LYS A 163 9.30 -17.63 -3.48
N ALA A 164 9.03 -16.43 -2.94
CA ALA A 164 8.76 -16.24 -1.52
C ALA A 164 7.30 -16.48 -1.13
N THR A 165 6.35 -16.26 -2.03
CA THR A 165 4.91 -16.36 -1.74
C THR A 165 4.18 -17.42 -2.57
N GLY A 166 4.87 -18.09 -3.51
CA GLY A 166 4.34 -19.12 -4.38
C GLY A 166 3.56 -18.61 -5.61
N VAL A 167 3.32 -17.30 -5.71
CA VAL A 167 2.55 -16.67 -6.80
C VAL A 167 3.15 -15.31 -7.16
N GLU A 168 2.97 -14.89 -8.40
CA GLU A 168 3.36 -13.54 -8.84
C GLU A 168 2.60 -12.46 -8.07
N LEU A 169 3.12 -11.22 -8.11
CA LEU A 169 2.46 -10.09 -7.46
C LEU A 169 1.03 -9.95 -8.01
N THR A 170 0.05 -9.93 -7.11
CA THR A 170 -1.36 -9.92 -7.50
C THR A 170 -2.19 -8.98 -6.62
N PRO A 171 -3.16 -8.24 -7.18
CA PRO A 171 -4.03 -7.36 -6.40
C PRO A 171 -5.05 -8.12 -5.54
N LYS A 172 -5.17 -9.45 -5.69
CA LYS A 172 -6.18 -10.27 -4.99
C LYS A 172 -6.12 -10.11 -3.47
N TYR A 173 -4.92 -10.09 -2.90
CA TYR A 173 -4.72 -10.00 -1.46
C TYR A 173 -5.06 -8.60 -0.93
N TYR A 174 -4.67 -7.55 -1.66
CA TYR A 174 -5.06 -6.18 -1.33
C TYR A 174 -6.57 -5.99 -1.40
N ALA A 175 -7.22 -6.51 -2.44
CA ALA A 175 -8.67 -6.46 -2.58
C ALA A 175 -9.38 -7.22 -1.46
N ARG A 176 -8.86 -8.38 -1.06
CA ARG A 176 -9.35 -9.14 0.10
C ARG A 176 -9.21 -8.37 1.42
N GLU A 177 -8.18 -7.55 1.56
CA GLU A 177 -7.93 -6.79 2.80
C GLU A 177 -8.79 -5.54 2.91
N PHE A 178 -9.05 -4.84 1.80
CA PHE A 178 -9.62 -3.48 1.86
C PHE A 178 -10.85 -3.24 0.97
N VAL A 179 -11.17 -4.13 0.04
CA VAL A 179 -12.26 -3.91 -0.93
C VAL A 179 -13.45 -4.81 -0.65
N ASN A 180 -13.21 -6.11 -0.50
CA ASN A 180 -14.21 -7.15 -0.27
C ASN A 180 -14.47 -7.36 1.22
#